data_AF-A0A523XAM1-F1
#
_entry.id   AF-A0A523XAM1-F1
#
_cell.length_a   1.000
_cell.length_b   1.000
_cell.length_c   1.000
_cell.angle_alpha   90.00
_cell.angle_beta   90.00
_cell.angle_gamma   90.00
#
_symmetry.space_group_name_H-M   'P 1'
#
loop_
_entity.id
_entity.type
_entity.pdbx_description
1 polymer ?
#
loop_
_entity_poly.entity_id
_entity_poly.type
_entity_poly.pdbx_seq_one_letter_code
_entity_poly.pdbx_strand_id
1 'polypeptide(L)'
;MDDGLTEEEWEELEQNSEATVDIIGFLTEESTGLVKYITDSNDPYLDTQRFHGHGFKVISVLATIAREVKVIFVDIQVVPFSGTPDPYGFEFGEDKIWEWINFNQATYDIDIISWSWSKPNDFKSSTTQAYFDSLKNKGVIMISSAGNAGNYLNTISGTPNKYPQYYTDWYTVGSIDHETRSDGSGSTKGQRSYFSSWFESYTSGNHIVNWLAPGHGIPSLTYYDEEYRWMYLRGTSGSTPYLAGIIALIITGYHNGIGSSTDPTVQKVVDILQYASSRSTFDQKMGYGYVDVYLAYGKAYMEGRLA
;
A
#
# COMPACT_ATOMS: atom_id res chain seq x y z
N MET A 1 -4.29 -4.22 -0.94
CA MET A 1 -5.56 -4.01 -1.67
C MET A 1 -5.21 -3.58 -3.07
N ASP A 2 -5.51 -4.44 -4.04
CA ASP A 2 -5.19 -4.24 -5.46
C ASP A 2 -6.10 -5.08 -6.36
N ASP A 3 -5.84 -5.15 -7.66
CA ASP A 3 -6.49 -6.13 -8.56
C ASP A 3 -6.13 -7.58 -8.18
N GLY A 4 -6.87 -8.55 -8.72
CA GLY A 4 -6.81 -9.95 -8.30
C GLY A 4 -5.43 -10.63 -8.43
N LEU A 5 -5.36 -11.85 -7.88
CA LEU A 5 -4.25 -12.77 -8.05
C LEU A 5 -4.76 -14.09 -8.63
N THR A 6 -3.97 -14.71 -9.50
CA THR A 6 -4.19 -16.11 -9.90
C THR A 6 -3.62 -17.07 -8.85
N GLU A 7 -3.96 -18.36 -8.96
CA GLU A 7 -3.32 -19.43 -8.16
C GLU A 7 -1.78 -19.39 -8.33
N GLU A 8 -1.32 -19.34 -9.57
CA GLU A 8 0.12 -19.32 -9.90
C GLU A 8 0.84 -18.09 -9.30
N GLU A 9 0.22 -16.90 -9.34
CA GLU A 9 0.78 -15.69 -8.76
C GLU A 9 0.85 -15.75 -7.23
N TRP A 10 -0.12 -16.38 -6.58
CA TRP A 10 -0.09 -16.63 -5.14
C TRP A 10 1.06 -17.58 -4.79
N GLU A 11 1.12 -18.73 -5.46
CA GLU A 11 2.14 -19.74 -5.18
C GLU A 11 3.55 -19.18 -5.38
N GLU A 12 3.77 -18.41 -6.44
CA GLU A 12 5.06 -17.76 -6.69
C GLU A 12 5.43 -16.79 -5.55
N LEU A 13 4.48 -16.02 -5.01
CA LEU A 13 4.72 -15.12 -3.89
C LEU A 13 5.03 -15.84 -2.56
N GLU A 14 4.58 -17.07 -2.36
CA GLU A 14 4.85 -17.86 -1.15
C GLU A 14 6.09 -18.77 -1.26
N GLN A 15 6.48 -19.13 -2.47
CA GLN A 15 7.57 -20.08 -2.72
C GLN A 15 8.87 -19.40 -3.19
N ASN A 16 8.79 -18.19 -3.74
CA ASN A 16 9.96 -17.49 -4.25
C ASN A 16 10.84 -16.95 -3.12
N SER A 17 11.99 -17.58 -2.88
CA SER A 17 12.95 -17.22 -1.81
C SER A 17 13.50 -15.78 -1.83
N GLU A 18 13.34 -15.07 -2.94
CA GLU A 18 13.78 -13.68 -3.09
C GLU A 18 12.67 -12.67 -2.80
N ALA A 19 11.40 -13.09 -2.89
CA ALA A 19 10.20 -12.26 -2.80
C ALA A 19 9.07 -12.90 -1.95
N THR A 20 9.44 -13.66 -0.92
CA THR A 20 8.45 -14.41 -0.13
C THR A 20 7.59 -13.52 0.76
N VAL A 21 6.27 -13.68 0.69
CA VAL A 21 5.28 -13.23 1.69
C VAL A 21 4.48 -14.42 2.20
N ASP A 22 3.83 -14.28 3.35
CA ASP A 22 2.90 -15.28 3.91
C ASP A 22 1.47 -14.80 3.65
N ILE A 23 0.84 -15.25 2.56
CA ILE A 23 -0.53 -14.82 2.23
C ILE A 23 -1.49 -15.69 3.05
N ILE A 24 -1.87 -15.18 4.22
CA ILE A 24 -2.77 -15.89 5.13
C ILE A 24 -4.23 -15.86 4.69
N GLY A 25 -4.57 -15.07 3.66
CA GLY A 25 -5.85 -15.19 2.99
C GLY A 25 -6.09 -14.13 1.92
N PHE A 26 -7.11 -14.39 1.10
CA PHE A 26 -7.53 -13.54 -0.01
C PHE A 26 -9.01 -13.21 0.13
N LEU A 27 -9.29 -11.92 0.19
CA LEU A 27 -10.61 -11.37 0.38
C LEU A 27 -11.13 -10.81 -0.95
N THR A 28 -12.30 -11.27 -1.37
CA THR A 28 -12.94 -10.85 -2.63
C THR A 28 -14.46 -10.84 -2.47
N GLU A 29 -15.16 -10.27 -3.45
CA GLU A 29 -16.61 -10.24 -3.51
C GLU A 29 -17.12 -10.95 -4.76
N GLU A 30 -18.12 -11.81 -4.58
CA GLU A 30 -18.84 -12.43 -5.67
C GLU A 30 -19.76 -11.45 -6.39
N SER A 31 -20.11 -11.74 -7.64
CA SER A 31 -21.16 -11.01 -8.38
C SER A 31 -22.53 -10.99 -7.69
N THR A 32 -22.74 -11.86 -6.69
CA THR A 32 -23.94 -11.91 -5.85
C THR A 32 -23.89 -10.93 -4.67
N GLY A 33 -22.74 -10.28 -4.44
CA GLY A 33 -22.46 -9.43 -3.30
C GLY A 33 -22.00 -10.18 -2.04
N LEU A 34 -21.69 -11.48 -2.16
CA LEU A 34 -21.18 -12.29 -1.06
C LEU A 34 -19.67 -12.08 -0.90
N VAL A 35 -19.25 -11.77 0.33
CA VAL A 35 -17.82 -11.69 0.68
C VAL A 35 -17.25 -13.08 0.87
N LYS A 36 -16.16 -13.39 0.15
CA LYS A 36 -15.42 -14.66 0.25
C LYS A 36 -14.03 -14.40 0.84
N TYR A 37 -13.65 -15.21 1.82
CA TYR A 37 -12.31 -15.25 2.40
C TYR A 37 -11.69 -16.61 2.10
N ILE A 38 -10.73 -16.61 1.18
CA ILE A 38 -10.03 -17.79 0.66
C ILE A 38 -8.73 -17.97 1.44
N THR A 39 -8.42 -19.20 1.83
CA THR A 39 -7.19 -19.56 2.59
C THR A 39 -6.41 -20.70 1.94
N ASP A 40 -6.86 -21.16 0.78
CA ASP A 40 -6.23 -22.21 -0.02
C ASP A 40 -5.86 -21.61 -1.38
N SER A 41 -4.58 -21.65 -1.74
CA SER A 41 -4.08 -21.14 -3.02
C SER A 41 -4.63 -21.92 -4.21
N ASN A 42 -5.13 -23.15 -4.02
CA ASN A 42 -5.75 -23.97 -5.07
C ASN A 42 -7.27 -23.68 -5.23
N ASP A 43 -7.82 -22.66 -4.56
CA ASP A 43 -9.24 -22.32 -4.72
C ASP A 43 -9.47 -21.84 -6.16
N PRO A 44 -10.34 -22.51 -6.95
CA PRO A 44 -10.52 -22.23 -8.36
C PRO A 44 -11.06 -20.83 -8.65
N TYR A 45 -11.49 -20.10 -7.61
CA TYR A 45 -11.93 -18.73 -7.73
C TYR A 45 -10.80 -17.74 -8.06
N LEU A 46 -9.56 -18.04 -7.70
CA LEU A 46 -8.42 -17.20 -8.02
C LEU A 46 -8.21 -17.07 -9.54
N ASP A 47 -8.44 -18.16 -10.28
CA ASP A 47 -8.31 -18.17 -11.74
C ASP A 47 -9.52 -17.59 -12.49
N THR A 48 -10.54 -17.14 -11.75
CA THR A 48 -11.71 -16.47 -12.35
C THR A 48 -11.55 -14.95 -12.48
N GLN A 49 -10.48 -14.40 -11.89
CA GLN A 49 -10.16 -12.97 -11.98
C GLN A 49 -9.77 -12.59 -13.40
N ARG A 50 -10.40 -11.54 -13.96
CA ARG A 50 -10.09 -11.08 -15.32
C ARG A 50 -8.92 -10.10 -15.34
N PHE A 51 -8.76 -9.35 -14.26
CA PHE A 51 -7.68 -8.39 -14.10
C PHE A 51 -6.81 -8.81 -12.93
N HIS A 52 -5.56 -9.14 -13.24
CA HIS A 52 -4.55 -9.55 -12.27
C HIS A 52 -3.17 -9.07 -12.71
N GLY A 53 -2.17 -9.32 -11.88
CA GLY A 53 -0.76 -9.05 -12.17
C GLY A 53 -0.25 -7.68 -11.73
N HIS A 54 -1.11 -6.66 -11.50
CA HIS A 54 -0.64 -5.45 -10.84
C HIS A 54 -0.47 -5.68 -9.32
N GLY A 55 -1.40 -6.38 -8.67
CA GLY A 55 -1.34 -6.83 -7.29
C GLY A 55 -0.14 -7.71 -7.02
N PHE A 56 0.13 -8.68 -7.90
CA PHE A 56 1.34 -9.50 -7.87
C PHE A 56 2.62 -8.66 -7.84
N LYS A 57 2.74 -7.68 -8.76
CA LYS A 57 3.88 -6.73 -8.78
C LYS A 57 4.00 -5.95 -7.48
N VAL A 58 2.89 -5.40 -6.99
CA VAL A 58 2.83 -4.57 -5.78
C VAL A 58 3.24 -5.37 -4.53
N ILE A 59 2.76 -6.60 -4.39
CA ILE A 59 3.12 -7.46 -3.26
C ILE A 59 4.58 -7.93 -3.35
N SER A 60 5.09 -8.22 -4.55
CA SER A 60 6.52 -8.55 -4.69
C SER A 60 7.42 -7.42 -4.19
N VAL A 61 7.02 -6.15 -4.36
CA VAL A 61 7.75 -4.98 -3.82
C VAL A 61 7.73 -4.97 -2.30
N LEU A 62 6.61 -5.27 -1.65
CA LEU A 62 6.55 -5.45 -0.19
C LEU A 62 7.56 -6.52 0.27
N ALA A 63 7.61 -7.63 -0.44
CA ALA A 63 8.47 -8.75 -0.13
C ALA A 63 9.97 -8.43 -0.26
N THR A 64 10.35 -7.46 -1.09
CA THR A 64 11.75 -7.02 -1.20
C THR A 64 12.29 -6.38 0.09
N ILE A 65 11.40 -5.89 0.97
CA ILE A 65 11.79 -5.20 2.21
C ILE A 65 11.35 -5.93 3.47
N ALA A 66 10.18 -6.57 3.47
CA ALA A 66 9.62 -7.28 4.61
C ALA A 66 9.22 -8.69 4.18
N ARG A 67 10.21 -9.58 4.09
CA ARG A 67 9.99 -11.00 3.78
C ARG A 67 9.20 -11.68 4.90
N GLU A 68 8.40 -12.68 4.52
CA GLU A 68 7.58 -13.47 5.45
C GLU A 68 6.56 -12.62 6.23
N VAL A 69 6.29 -11.40 5.78
CA VAL A 69 5.20 -10.60 6.34
C VAL A 69 3.88 -11.27 6.00
N LYS A 70 2.99 -11.32 7.00
CA LYS A 70 1.64 -11.84 6.83
C LYS A 70 0.80 -10.86 6.04
N VAL A 71 0.13 -11.36 5.01
CA VAL A 71 -0.69 -10.55 4.10
C VAL A 71 -2.08 -11.14 4.00
N ILE A 72 -3.08 -10.30 4.25
CA ILE A 72 -4.42 -10.52 3.69
C ILE A 72 -4.48 -9.74 2.38
N PHE A 73 -4.52 -10.48 1.27
CA PHE A 73 -4.74 -9.87 -0.02
C PHE A 73 -6.21 -9.48 -0.17
N VAL A 74 -6.49 -8.32 -0.75
CA VAL A 74 -7.86 -7.87 -0.96
C VAL A 74 -8.00 -7.42 -2.41
N ASP A 75 -8.89 -8.11 -3.10
CA ASP A 75 -9.19 -7.98 -4.51
C ASP A 75 -10.21 -6.87 -4.76
N ILE A 76 -9.80 -5.88 -5.54
CA ILE A 76 -10.59 -4.71 -5.89
C ILE A 76 -11.00 -4.81 -7.34
N GLN A 77 -12.30 -4.68 -7.60
CA GLN A 77 -12.86 -4.78 -8.94
C GLN A 77 -12.28 -3.70 -9.86
N VAL A 78 -11.62 -4.14 -10.92
CA VAL A 78 -11.11 -3.25 -11.95
C VAL A 78 -12.15 -3.06 -13.04
N VAL A 79 -12.40 -1.79 -13.39
CA VAL A 79 -13.19 -1.42 -14.56
C VAL A 79 -12.26 -0.86 -15.64
N PRO A 80 -11.98 -1.60 -16.72
CA PRO A 80 -11.11 -1.12 -17.79
C PRO A 80 -11.79 -0.02 -18.60
N PHE A 81 -11.01 0.83 -19.26
CA PHE A 81 -11.51 1.84 -20.20
C PHE A 81 -12.34 1.24 -21.36
N SER A 82 -12.15 -0.05 -21.67
CA SER A 82 -12.83 -0.78 -22.76
C SER A 82 -14.18 -1.43 -22.38
N GLY A 83 -14.60 -1.34 -21.11
CA GLY A 83 -16.02 -1.39 -20.77
C GLY A 83 -16.53 -2.45 -19.79
N THR A 84 -16.06 -3.69 -19.74
CA THR A 84 -16.68 -4.68 -18.83
C THR A 84 -15.90 -4.79 -17.51
N PRO A 85 -16.51 -4.49 -16.34
CA PRO A 85 -15.90 -4.75 -15.04
C PRO A 85 -15.46 -6.21 -14.88
N ASP A 86 -14.51 -6.43 -13.99
CA ASP A 86 -14.29 -7.77 -13.44
C ASP A 86 -15.61 -8.28 -12.83
N PRO A 87 -16.06 -9.52 -13.10
CA PRO A 87 -17.21 -10.10 -12.40
C PRO A 87 -17.02 -10.23 -10.88
N TYR A 88 -15.79 -10.09 -10.40
CA TYR A 88 -15.39 -10.28 -9.00
C TYR A 88 -14.60 -9.10 -8.44
N GLY A 89 -14.33 -9.16 -7.14
CA GLY A 89 -13.64 -8.11 -6.40
C GLY A 89 -14.58 -7.03 -5.88
N PHE A 90 -14.12 -6.28 -4.89
CA PHE A 90 -14.91 -5.22 -4.28
C PHE A 90 -14.96 -3.99 -5.19
N GLU A 91 -16.16 -3.47 -5.44
CA GLU A 91 -16.30 -2.18 -6.09
C GLU A 91 -15.65 -1.06 -5.25
N PHE A 92 -15.09 -0.08 -5.94
CA PHE A 92 -14.47 1.08 -5.28
C PHE A 92 -15.51 1.84 -4.44
N GLY A 93 -15.24 2.00 -3.15
CA GLY A 93 -16.10 2.76 -2.25
C GLY A 93 -17.26 1.96 -1.66
N GLU A 94 -17.32 0.65 -1.89
CA GLU A 94 -18.23 -0.20 -1.12
C GLU A 94 -17.86 -0.26 0.35
N ASP A 95 -18.89 -0.31 1.20
CA ASP A 95 -18.73 -0.33 2.65
C ASP A 95 -18.32 -1.73 3.17
N LYS A 96 -18.62 -2.81 2.43
CA LYS A 96 -18.45 -4.21 2.89
C LYS A 96 -17.01 -4.61 3.14
N ILE A 97 -16.08 -4.17 2.29
CA ILE A 97 -14.63 -4.38 2.50
C ILE A 97 -14.21 -3.78 3.84
N TRP A 98 -14.63 -2.54 4.12
CA TRP A 98 -14.29 -1.83 5.35
C TRP A 98 -14.98 -2.41 6.57
N GLU A 99 -16.23 -2.85 6.40
CA GLU A 99 -16.98 -3.60 7.40
C GLU A 99 -16.22 -4.87 7.80
N TRP A 100 -15.83 -5.69 6.81
CA TRP A 100 -15.11 -6.93 7.05
C TRP A 100 -13.79 -6.68 7.78
N ILE A 101 -12.98 -5.74 7.29
CA ILE A 101 -11.68 -5.43 7.90
C ILE A 101 -11.87 -4.92 9.33
N ASN A 102 -12.85 -4.03 9.54
CA ASN A 102 -13.12 -3.50 10.86
C ASN A 102 -13.55 -4.57 11.86
N PHE A 103 -14.40 -5.53 11.46
CA PHE A 103 -14.82 -6.62 12.34
C PHE A 103 -13.74 -7.67 12.57
N ASN A 104 -12.85 -7.86 11.60
CA ASN A 104 -11.80 -8.89 11.67
C ASN A 104 -10.43 -8.36 12.11
N GLN A 105 -10.28 -7.04 12.34
CA GLN A 105 -9.01 -6.41 12.72
C GLN A 105 -8.32 -7.14 13.86
N ALA A 106 -9.01 -7.38 14.99
CA ALA A 106 -8.42 -8.05 16.15
C ALA A 106 -8.23 -9.56 15.96
N THR A 107 -8.94 -10.19 15.01
CA THR A 107 -8.80 -11.64 14.75
C THR A 107 -7.52 -11.93 13.97
N TYR A 108 -7.17 -11.06 13.02
CA TYR A 108 -5.99 -11.20 12.18
C TYR A 108 -4.85 -10.24 12.51
N ASP A 109 -5.00 -9.45 13.57
CA ASP A 109 -4.02 -8.46 14.01
C ASP A 109 -3.64 -7.49 12.86
N ILE A 110 -4.66 -6.89 12.25
CA ILE A 110 -4.46 -6.04 11.07
C ILE A 110 -3.90 -4.70 11.53
N ASP A 111 -2.61 -4.47 11.31
CA ASP A 111 -1.92 -3.22 11.68
C ASP A 111 -1.85 -2.20 10.55
N ILE A 112 -1.76 -2.66 9.30
CA ILE A 112 -1.43 -1.83 8.15
C ILE A 112 -2.42 -2.10 7.03
N ILE A 113 -3.01 -1.04 6.49
CA ILE A 113 -3.78 -1.09 5.25
C ILE A 113 -3.00 -0.38 4.16
N SER A 114 -2.61 -1.13 3.12
CA SER A 114 -1.91 -0.62 1.93
C SER A 114 -2.85 -0.56 0.73
N TRP A 115 -3.13 0.67 0.25
CA TRP A 115 -4.04 0.96 -0.86
C TRP A 115 -3.32 1.59 -2.06
N SER A 116 -3.17 0.83 -3.14
CA SER A 116 -2.39 1.21 -4.32
C SER A 116 -3.19 1.89 -5.44
N TRP A 117 -4.37 2.42 -5.12
CA TRP A 117 -5.30 3.03 -6.07
C TRP A 117 -5.74 4.45 -5.66
N SER A 118 -6.35 5.18 -6.61
CA SER A 118 -6.96 6.49 -6.33
C SER A 118 -8.14 6.74 -7.26
N LYS A 119 -9.22 7.37 -6.76
CA LYS A 119 -10.45 7.61 -7.52
C LYS A 119 -11.06 9.00 -7.26
N PRO A 120 -11.91 9.51 -8.18
CA PRO A 120 -12.54 10.83 -8.03
C PRO A 120 -13.54 10.99 -6.90
N ASN A 121 -14.44 10.02 -6.73
CA ASN A 121 -15.68 10.20 -5.96
C ASN A 121 -16.00 9.07 -5.00
N ASP A 122 -15.25 7.97 -5.05
CA ASP A 122 -15.48 6.79 -4.23
C ASP A 122 -15.09 7.10 -2.78
N PHE A 123 -15.65 6.36 -1.79
CA PHE A 123 -15.43 6.54 -0.34
C PHE A 123 -16.14 7.74 0.32
N LYS A 124 -17.00 8.47 -0.39
CA LYS A 124 -17.76 9.61 0.18
C LYS A 124 -18.84 9.22 1.20
N SER A 125 -19.17 7.95 1.33
CA SER A 125 -20.17 7.47 2.30
C SER A 125 -19.76 7.83 3.73
N SER A 126 -20.73 8.24 4.55
CA SER A 126 -20.50 8.45 5.98
C SER A 126 -20.18 7.13 6.70
N THR A 127 -20.67 6.01 6.18
CA THR A 127 -20.40 4.68 6.71
C THR A 127 -18.94 4.30 6.51
N THR A 128 -18.40 4.45 5.29
CA THR A 128 -16.97 4.26 5.02
C THR A 128 -16.11 5.10 5.96
N GLN A 129 -16.44 6.39 6.13
CA GLN A 129 -15.70 7.29 7.02
C GLN A 129 -15.74 6.83 8.48
N ALA A 130 -16.90 6.35 8.97
CA ALA A 130 -17.01 5.78 10.30
C ALA A 130 -16.13 4.52 10.48
N TYR A 131 -15.97 3.69 9.44
CA TYR A 131 -15.03 2.57 9.48
C TYR A 131 -13.56 3.04 9.48
N PHE A 132 -13.20 4.06 8.70
CA PHE A 132 -11.85 4.65 8.75
C PHE A 132 -11.52 5.18 10.15
N ASP A 133 -12.44 5.93 10.76
CA ASP A 133 -12.29 6.41 12.14
C ASP A 133 -12.15 5.24 13.13
N SER A 134 -12.97 4.19 12.96
CA SER A 134 -12.91 3.01 13.84
C SER A 134 -11.59 2.26 13.71
N LEU A 135 -11.08 2.06 12.49
CA LEU A 135 -9.80 1.40 12.23
C LEU A 135 -8.63 2.20 12.79
N LYS A 136 -8.61 3.53 12.57
CA LYS A 136 -7.61 4.41 13.18
C LYS A 136 -7.62 4.35 14.71
N ASN A 137 -8.80 4.33 15.33
CA ASN A 137 -8.93 4.20 16.79
C ASN A 137 -8.49 2.82 17.31
N LYS A 138 -8.52 1.78 16.47
CA LYS A 138 -7.96 0.45 16.75
C LYS A 138 -6.44 0.37 16.54
N GLY A 139 -5.81 1.45 16.09
CA GLY A 139 -4.37 1.50 15.86
C GLY A 139 -3.93 1.13 14.45
N VAL A 140 -4.86 0.98 13.51
CA VAL A 140 -4.54 0.62 12.11
C VAL A 140 -3.97 1.81 11.36
N ILE A 141 -2.81 1.63 10.74
CA ILE A 141 -2.14 2.62 9.90
C ILE A 141 -2.63 2.44 8.46
N MET A 142 -3.41 3.41 7.99
CA MET A 142 -3.95 3.41 6.63
C MET A 142 -3.06 4.26 5.72
N ILE A 143 -2.51 3.65 4.68
CA ILE A 143 -1.65 4.33 3.71
C ILE A 143 -2.16 4.14 2.28
N SER A 144 -2.02 5.18 1.46
CA SER A 144 -2.48 5.17 0.07
C SER A 144 -1.47 5.78 -0.88
N SER A 145 -1.47 5.30 -2.13
CA SER A 145 -0.59 5.84 -3.17
C SER A 145 -0.98 7.27 -3.55
N ALA A 146 -0.01 8.14 -3.85
CA ALA A 146 -0.31 9.50 -4.32
C ALA A 146 -0.87 9.53 -5.76
N GLY A 147 -0.66 8.47 -6.54
CA GLY A 147 -1.04 8.41 -7.94
C GLY A 147 0.04 8.96 -8.88
N ASN A 148 -0.17 8.72 -10.18
CA ASN A 148 0.87 8.75 -11.20
C ASN A 148 0.69 9.85 -12.28
N ALA A 149 -0.21 10.82 -12.07
CA ALA A 149 -0.47 11.89 -13.03
C ALA A 149 0.61 13.00 -13.05
N GLY A 150 1.56 12.99 -12.11
CA GLY A 150 2.67 13.95 -12.06
C GLY A 150 2.21 15.38 -11.81
N ASN A 151 1.04 15.56 -11.19
CA ASN A 151 0.42 16.86 -11.02
C ASN A 151 -0.29 17.00 -9.66
N TYR A 152 -0.84 18.19 -9.43
CA TYR A 152 -1.62 18.48 -8.25
C TYR A 152 -2.95 17.71 -8.24
N LEU A 153 -3.27 17.10 -7.10
CA LEU A 153 -4.45 16.26 -6.84
C LEU A 153 -4.61 15.02 -7.71
N ASN A 154 -3.54 14.55 -8.34
CA ASN A 154 -3.57 13.42 -9.27
C ASN A 154 -4.71 13.57 -10.30
N THR A 155 -4.75 14.74 -10.93
CA THR A 155 -5.83 15.13 -11.84
C THR A 155 -5.65 14.45 -13.20
N ILE A 156 -6.62 13.64 -13.60
CA ILE A 156 -6.66 12.95 -14.90
C ILE A 156 -7.85 13.51 -15.68
N SER A 157 -7.61 14.03 -16.88
CA SER A 157 -8.67 14.61 -17.75
C SER A 157 -9.55 15.64 -17.04
N GLY A 158 -8.94 16.49 -16.20
CA GLY A 158 -9.65 17.55 -15.45
C GLY A 158 -10.36 17.08 -14.18
N THR A 159 -10.31 15.79 -13.85
CA THR A 159 -10.94 15.22 -12.65
C THR A 159 -9.89 14.81 -11.61
N PRO A 160 -9.95 15.30 -10.36
CA PRO A 160 -8.98 14.95 -9.32
C PRO A 160 -9.24 13.55 -8.74
N ASN A 161 -8.30 12.62 -8.90
CA ASN A 161 -8.36 11.28 -8.29
C ASN A 161 -7.74 11.32 -6.90
N LYS A 162 -8.52 11.75 -5.92
CA LYS A 162 -8.02 12.17 -4.60
C LYS A 162 -8.49 11.32 -3.43
N TYR A 163 -9.30 10.28 -3.65
CA TYR A 163 -9.72 9.39 -2.56
C TYR A 163 -9.00 8.04 -2.62
N PRO A 164 -8.60 7.47 -1.47
CA PRO A 164 -8.88 7.95 -0.10
C PRO A 164 -7.92 9.02 0.44
N GLN A 165 -6.90 9.43 -0.34
CA GLN A 165 -5.82 10.36 0.06
C GLN A 165 -6.31 11.69 0.70
N TYR A 166 -7.53 12.11 0.37
CA TYR A 166 -8.14 13.33 0.85
C TYR A 166 -8.50 13.29 2.35
N TYR A 167 -8.70 12.11 2.92
CA TYR A 167 -9.07 11.92 4.33
C TYR A 167 -7.86 12.04 5.26
N THR A 168 -8.06 12.64 6.44
CA THR A 168 -7.01 12.83 7.46
C THR A 168 -6.54 11.55 8.13
N ASP A 169 -7.29 10.47 7.95
CA ASP A 169 -7.00 9.17 8.52
C ASP A 169 -6.02 8.36 7.65
N TRP A 170 -5.79 8.84 6.42
CA TRP A 170 -4.92 8.21 5.44
C TRP A 170 -3.61 8.98 5.28
N TYR A 171 -2.49 8.28 5.38
CA TYR A 171 -1.20 8.81 4.97
C TYR A 171 -0.99 8.54 3.49
N THR A 172 -0.56 9.56 2.74
CA THR A 172 -0.33 9.47 1.31
C THR A 172 1.15 9.28 1.00
N VAL A 173 1.46 8.33 0.12
CA VAL A 173 2.82 7.92 -0.21
C VAL A 173 3.14 8.29 -1.67
N GLY A 174 4.11 9.18 -1.84
CA GLY A 174 4.64 9.53 -3.16
C GLY A 174 5.80 8.64 -3.58
N SER A 175 6.26 8.81 -4.82
CA SER A 175 7.37 8.04 -5.39
C SER A 175 8.68 8.84 -5.37
N ILE A 176 9.76 8.16 -4.97
CA ILE A 176 11.14 8.58 -5.19
C ILE A 176 11.84 7.61 -6.16
N ASP A 177 12.76 8.16 -6.95
CA ASP A 177 13.63 7.37 -7.83
C ASP A 177 14.71 6.66 -7.01
N HIS A 178 14.73 5.34 -7.05
CA HIS A 178 15.66 4.50 -6.29
C HIS A 178 17.07 4.48 -6.93
N GLU A 179 17.14 4.62 -8.24
CA GLU A 179 18.35 4.60 -9.05
C GLU A 179 18.29 5.66 -10.15
N THR A 180 19.44 6.02 -10.72
CA THR A 180 19.50 6.91 -11.88
C THR A 180 19.45 6.07 -13.13
N ARG A 181 18.39 6.24 -13.93
CA ARG A 181 18.23 5.54 -15.22
C ARG A 181 18.26 6.54 -16.37
N SER A 182 19.10 6.26 -17.37
CA SER A 182 19.29 7.07 -18.57
C SER A 182 18.32 6.71 -19.72
N ASP A 183 17.31 5.89 -19.47
CA ASP A 183 16.36 5.35 -20.45
C ASP A 183 15.25 6.34 -20.88
N GLY A 184 15.49 7.64 -20.77
CA GLY A 184 14.55 8.68 -21.18
C GLY A 184 13.35 8.85 -20.23
N SER A 185 13.26 8.06 -19.16
CA SER A 185 12.21 8.16 -18.13
C SER A 185 12.40 9.34 -17.17
N GLY A 186 13.50 10.09 -17.25
CA GLY A 186 13.76 11.23 -16.35
C GLY A 186 13.96 10.81 -14.89
N SER A 187 14.57 9.64 -14.66
CA SER A 187 14.85 9.10 -13.32
C SER A 187 16.20 9.60 -12.80
N THR A 188 16.21 10.25 -11.63
CA THR A 188 17.45 10.64 -10.95
C THR A 188 17.41 10.17 -9.50
N LYS A 189 18.33 9.29 -9.10
CA LYS A 189 18.38 8.71 -7.76
C LYS A 189 18.21 9.77 -6.66
N GLY A 190 17.30 9.50 -5.73
CA GLY A 190 17.04 10.36 -4.59
C GLY A 190 16.20 11.61 -4.92
N GLN A 191 15.73 11.74 -6.15
CA GLN A 191 14.74 12.75 -6.52
C GLN A 191 13.34 12.17 -6.53
N ARG A 192 12.36 13.02 -6.21
CA ARG A 192 10.95 12.69 -6.35
C ARG A 192 10.68 12.33 -7.81
N SER A 193 10.09 11.16 -8.05
CA SER A 193 9.79 10.72 -9.40
C SER A 193 8.86 11.70 -10.09
N TYR A 194 9.14 12.03 -11.36
CA TYR A 194 8.41 13.06 -12.10
C TYR A 194 6.89 12.80 -12.18
N PHE A 195 6.50 11.51 -12.24
CA PHE A 195 5.11 11.07 -12.32
C PHE A 195 4.37 11.07 -10.98
N SER A 196 5.09 11.17 -9.86
CA SER A 196 4.42 11.18 -8.55
C SER A 196 3.50 12.39 -8.51
N SER A 197 2.23 12.18 -8.18
CA SER A 197 1.34 13.31 -7.89
C SER A 197 1.63 13.86 -6.51
N TRP A 198 1.11 15.06 -6.22
CA TRP A 198 1.18 15.68 -4.90
C TRP A 198 -0.13 16.38 -4.58
N PHE A 199 -0.34 16.66 -3.30
CA PHE A 199 -1.58 17.24 -2.82
C PHE A 199 -1.30 18.27 -1.72
N GLU A 200 -1.84 19.48 -1.88
CA GLU A 200 -1.98 20.49 -0.83
C GLU A 200 -3.46 20.84 -0.70
N SER A 201 -4.19 20.30 0.29
CA SER A 201 -5.56 20.77 0.50
C SER A 201 -5.62 21.77 1.65
N TYR A 202 -5.58 23.06 1.30
CA TYR A 202 -5.84 24.14 2.26
C TYR A 202 -7.26 24.07 2.86
N THR A 203 -8.20 23.39 2.18
CA THR A 203 -9.61 23.29 2.58
C THR A 203 -9.90 22.18 3.59
N SER A 204 -9.14 21.08 3.59
CA SER A 204 -9.26 20.00 4.59
C SER A 204 -8.19 20.05 5.67
N GLY A 205 -7.28 21.03 5.63
CA GLY A 205 -6.17 21.14 6.58
C GLY A 205 -5.13 20.02 6.44
N ASN A 206 -5.17 19.29 5.32
CA ASN A 206 -4.38 18.09 5.10
C ASN A 206 -3.31 18.41 4.04
N HIS A 207 -2.04 18.27 4.40
CA HIS A 207 -0.91 18.43 3.49
C HIS A 207 -0.43 17.01 3.11
N ILE A 208 -0.79 16.56 1.90
CA ILE A 208 -1.13 15.13 1.68
C ILE A 208 -0.22 14.45 0.66
N VAL A 209 1.08 14.64 0.83
CA VAL A 209 2.07 13.58 0.64
C VAL A 209 2.87 13.56 1.93
N ASN A 210 2.78 12.47 2.70
CA ASN A 210 3.39 12.39 4.02
C ASN A 210 4.85 11.93 3.93
N TRP A 211 5.11 10.95 3.07
CA TRP A 211 6.44 10.43 2.77
C TRP A 211 6.57 10.06 1.30
N LEU A 212 7.82 9.94 0.86
CA LEU A 212 8.18 9.26 -0.37
C LEU A 212 8.73 7.89 -0.06
N ALA A 213 8.45 6.92 -0.92
CA ALA A 213 9.11 5.61 -0.90
C ALA A 213 9.52 5.23 -2.33
N PRO A 214 10.52 4.35 -2.49
CA PRO A 214 10.92 3.86 -3.80
C PRO A 214 9.71 3.43 -4.64
N GLY A 215 9.51 4.08 -5.78
CA GLY A 215 8.41 3.78 -6.71
C GLY A 215 8.87 3.72 -8.16
N HIS A 216 10.15 3.98 -8.41
CA HIS A 216 10.75 3.94 -9.73
C HIS A 216 12.15 3.35 -9.63
N GLY A 217 12.44 2.35 -10.47
CA GLY A 217 13.72 1.64 -10.41
C GLY A 217 13.84 0.69 -9.23
N ILE A 218 12.71 0.22 -8.71
CA ILE A 218 12.65 -0.89 -7.74
C ILE A 218 12.34 -2.20 -8.47
N PRO A 219 13.02 -3.30 -8.14
CA PRO A 219 12.70 -4.61 -8.69
C PRO A 219 11.33 -5.08 -8.19
N SER A 220 10.54 -5.64 -9.11
CA SER A 220 9.26 -6.32 -8.86
C SER A 220 9.18 -7.56 -9.73
N LEU A 221 8.56 -8.63 -9.24
CA LEU A 221 8.24 -9.77 -10.08
C LEU A 221 7.13 -9.40 -11.06
N THR A 222 7.24 -9.90 -12.28
CA THR A 222 6.26 -9.70 -13.35
C THR A 222 6.19 -10.96 -14.19
N TYR A 223 4.98 -11.41 -14.51
CA TYR A 223 4.77 -12.43 -15.52
C TYR A 223 4.92 -11.83 -16.93
N TYR A 224 5.86 -12.33 -17.72
CA TYR A 224 6.10 -11.87 -19.08
C TYR A 224 6.78 -12.96 -19.91
N ASP A 225 6.32 -13.13 -21.16
CA ASP A 225 6.80 -14.19 -22.07
C ASP A 225 6.76 -15.58 -21.40
N GLU A 226 5.63 -15.91 -20.75
CA GLU A 226 5.38 -17.22 -20.11
C GLU A 226 6.28 -17.54 -18.91
N GLU A 227 7.03 -16.57 -18.39
CA GLU A 227 7.91 -16.74 -17.23
C GLU A 227 7.81 -15.57 -16.22
N TYR A 228 8.03 -15.86 -14.95
CA TYR A 228 8.21 -14.84 -13.92
C TYR A 228 9.62 -14.28 -13.96
N ARG A 229 9.73 -12.96 -14.01
CA ARG A 229 11.03 -12.28 -14.03
C ARG A 229 11.03 -10.98 -13.25
N TRP A 230 12.21 -10.65 -12.73
CA TRP A 230 12.46 -9.36 -12.10
C TRP A 230 12.49 -8.25 -13.15
N MET A 231 11.59 -7.29 -12.98
CA MET A 231 11.53 -6.08 -13.79
C MET A 231 11.51 -4.85 -12.88
N TYR A 232 11.92 -3.72 -13.42
CA TYR A 232 11.87 -2.47 -12.66
C TYR A 232 10.50 -1.83 -12.77
N LEU A 233 9.87 -1.61 -11.61
CA LEU A 233 8.57 -0.98 -11.49
C LEU A 233 8.66 0.54 -11.61
N ARG A 234 7.57 1.13 -12.11
CA ARG A 234 7.31 2.57 -12.17
C ARG A 234 5.88 2.86 -11.73
N GLY A 235 5.69 3.37 -10.52
CA GLY A 235 4.40 3.82 -10.01
C GLY A 235 4.40 3.99 -8.49
N THR A 236 3.59 4.93 -7.98
CA THR A 236 3.35 5.09 -6.54
C THR A 236 2.69 3.86 -5.92
N SER A 237 2.08 3.00 -6.74
CA SER A 237 1.55 1.70 -6.35
C SER A 237 2.63 0.75 -5.82
N GLY A 238 3.91 0.94 -6.19
CA GLY A 238 5.04 0.24 -5.54
C GLY A 238 5.57 0.97 -4.31
N SER A 239 5.46 2.30 -4.26
CA SER A 239 5.87 3.10 -3.09
C SER A 239 5.06 2.77 -1.85
N THR A 240 3.73 2.62 -1.99
CA THR A 240 2.83 2.30 -0.88
C THR A 240 3.17 0.99 -0.16
N PRO A 241 3.24 -0.19 -0.82
CA PRO A 241 3.64 -1.44 -0.17
C PRO A 241 5.09 -1.39 0.33
N TYR A 242 5.99 -0.65 -0.33
CA TYR A 242 7.35 -0.47 0.19
C TYR A 242 7.34 0.23 1.56
N LEU A 243 6.57 1.31 1.72
CA LEU A 243 6.42 1.97 3.02
C LEU A 243 5.68 1.09 4.03
N ALA A 244 4.69 0.29 3.61
CA ALA A 244 4.06 -0.71 4.47
C ALA A 244 5.10 -1.67 5.06
N GLY A 245 6.04 -2.15 4.26
CA GLY A 245 7.14 -2.99 4.73
C GLY A 245 8.06 -2.29 5.73
N ILE A 246 8.37 -1.00 5.51
CA ILE A 246 9.11 -0.20 6.51
C ILE A 246 8.34 -0.10 7.82
N ILE A 247 7.02 0.13 7.78
CA ILE A 247 6.17 0.20 8.96
C ILE A 247 6.14 -1.15 9.70
N ALA A 248 6.02 -2.27 8.98
CA ALA A 248 6.08 -3.60 9.56
C ALA A 248 7.43 -3.86 10.26
N LEU A 249 8.54 -3.40 9.66
CA LEU A 249 9.87 -3.46 10.29
C LEU A 249 9.97 -2.57 11.53
N ILE A 250 9.32 -1.39 11.55
CA ILE A 250 9.24 -0.54 12.75
C ILE A 250 8.50 -1.27 13.88
N ILE A 251 7.33 -1.84 13.59
CA ILE A 251 6.55 -2.62 14.58
C ILE A 251 7.39 -3.78 15.12
N THR A 252 8.04 -4.54 14.22
CA THR A 252 8.95 -5.63 14.58
C THR A 252 10.12 -5.16 15.45
N GLY A 253 10.75 -4.04 15.09
CA GLY A 253 11.84 -3.44 15.86
C GLY A 253 11.39 -3.08 17.27
N TYR A 254 10.22 -2.47 17.40
CA TYR A 254 9.61 -2.12 18.68
C TYR A 254 9.34 -3.37 19.54
N HIS A 255 8.73 -4.41 18.97
CA HIS A 255 8.52 -5.71 19.61
C HIS A 255 9.81 -6.31 20.16
N ASN A 256 10.88 -6.29 19.36
CA ASN A 256 12.18 -6.78 19.79
C ASN A 256 12.79 -5.93 20.91
N GLY A 257 12.49 -4.62 20.94
CA GLY A 257 12.92 -3.72 21.99
C GLY A 257 12.27 -4.04 23.34
N ILE A 258 10.94 -4.16 23.35
CA ILE A 258 10.17 -4.42 24.58
C ILE A 258 10.22 -5.90 25.01
N GLY A 259 10.43 -6.83 24.07
CA GLY A 259 10.41 -8.27 24.31
C GLY A 259 8.99 -8.87 24.38
N SER A 260 8.02 -8.24 23.72
CA SER A 260 6.63 -8.69 23.60
C SER A 260 6.06 -8.33 22.22
N SER A 261 4.90 -8.90 21.88
CA SER A 261 4.13 -8.57 20.68
C SER A 261 3.15 -7.41 20.92
N THR A 262 3.55 -6.41 21.72
CA THR A 262 2.71 -5.24 21.98
C THR A 262 3.04 -4.14 20.99
N ASP A 263 2.09 -3.80 20.13
CA ASP A 263 2.33 -2.82 19.08
C ASP A 263 2.60 -1.41 19.63
N PRO A 264 3.47 -0.65 18.95
CA PRO A 264 3.56 0.79 19.19
C PRO A 264 2.25 1.48 18.79
N THR A 265 1.93 2.60 19.45
CA THR A 265 0.81 3.44 18.99
C THR A 265 1.08 3.99 17.60
N VAL A 266 0.01 4.28 16.83
CA VAL A 266 0.14 4.94 15.50
C VAL A 266 1.02 6.19 15.57
N GLN A 267 0.83 7.03 16.58
CA GLN A 267 1.64 8.24 16.76
C GLN A 267 3.12 7.91 16.97
N LYS A 268 3.44 6.85 17.73
CA LYS A 268 4.82 6.41 17.92
C LYS A 268 5.45 5.98 16.59
N VAL A 269 4.73 5.24 15.76
CA VAL A 269 5.21 4.86 14.41
C VAL A 269 5.45 6.10 13.55
N VAL A 270 4.53 7.07 13.56
CA VAL A 270 4.69 8.35 12.84
C VAL A 270 5.91 9.12 13.31
N ASP A 271 6.16 9.19 14.62
CA ASP A 271 7.32 9.87 15.19
C ASP A 271 8.63 9.20 14.75
N ILE A 272 8.65 7.86 14.70
CA ILE A 272 9.81 7.08 14.21
C ILE A 272 10.04 7.34 12.72
N LEU A 273 8.98 7.32 11.91
CA LEU A 273 9.06 7.63 10.48
C LEU A 273 9.59 9.05 10.24
N GLN A 274 9.13 10.05 11.00
CA GLN A 274 9.62 11.42 10.90
C GLN A 274 11.06 11.57 11.38
N TYR A 275 11.46 10.87 12.44
CA TYR A 275 12.83 10.87 12.93
C TYR A 275 13.81 10.29 11.89
N ALA A 276 13.40 9.21 11.21
CA ALA A 276 14.20 8.52 10.22
C ALA A 276 14.09 9.10 8.80
N SER A 277 13.32 10.17 8.64
CA SER A 277 13.09 10.82 7.37
C SER A 277 14.27 11.68 6.93
N SER A 278 14.52 11.70 5.62
CA SER A 278 15.53 12.55 4.97
C SER A 278 15.29 14.06 5.12
N ARG A 279 14.12 14.49 5.61
CA ARG A 279 13.79 15.90 5.87
C ARG A 279 13.25 16.07 7.28
N SER A 280 13.76 17.08 7.97
CA SER A 280 13.28 17.53 9.28
C SER A 280 12.10 18.50 9.21
N THR A 281 11.75 18.96 8.01
CA THR A 281 10.64 19.90 7.76
C THR A 281 9.79 19.42 6.60
N PHE A 282 8.48 19.60 6.73
CA PHE A 282 7.51 19.21 5.72
C PHE A 282 7.71 19.96 4.39
N ASP A 283 7.52 19.25 3.28
CA ASP A 283 7.51 19.76 1.91
C ASP A 283 6.23 19.32 1.20
N GLN A 284 5.62 20.24 0.45
CA GLN A 284 4.35 19.96 -0.20
C GLN A 284 4.36 18.83 -1.24
N LYS A 285 5.50 18.55 -1.87
CA LYS A 285 5.65 17.52 -2.91
C LYS A 285 6.33 16.27 -2.40
N MET A 286 7.06 16.39 -1.29
CA MET A 286 7.92 15.32 -0.77
C MET A 286 7.54 14.88 0.65
N GLY A 287 6.63 15.57 1.34
CA GLY A 287 6.34 15.33 2.74
C GLY A 287 7.58 15.50 3.61
N TYR A 288 7.83 14.52 4.47
CA TYR A 288 9.09 14.41 5.23
C TYR A 288 10.22 13.74 4.42
N GLY A 289 10.03 13.52 3.11
CA GLY A 289 10.99 12.87 2.23
C GLY A 289 10.92 11.35 2.33
N TYR A 290 12.02 10.68 1.97
CA TYR A 290 12.16 9.23 2.10
C TYR A 290 12.68 8.83 3.48
N VAL A 291 12.34 7.62 3.91
CA VAL A 291 12.69 7.05 5.22
C VAL A 291 13.94 6.18 5.10
N ASP A 292 14.91 6.39 5.99
CA ASP A 292 16.01 5.47 6.22
C ASP A 292 15.54 4.29 7.08
N VAL A 293 15.44 3.12 6.47
CA VAL A 293 14.89 1.91 7.11
C VAL A 293 15.73 1.45 8.30
N TYR A 294 17.07 1.57 8.20
CA TYR A 294 17.97 1.13 9.26
C TYR A 294 17.84 2.05 10.48
N LEU A 295 17.78 3.36 10.24
CA LEU A 295 17.55 4.35 11.30
C LEU A 295 16.17 4.19 11.93
N ALA A 296 15.14 3.92 11.13
CA ALA A 296 13.77 3.70 11.59
C ALA A 296 13.69 2.46 12.50
N TYR A 297 14.23 1.32 12.06
CA TYR A 297 14.25 0.09 12.86
C TYR A 297 15.03 0.28 14.17
N GLY A 298 16.24 0.84 14.10
CA GLY A 298 17.05 1.08 15.29
C GLY A 298 16.37 2.02 16.29
N LYS A 299 15.70 3.06 15.80
CA LYS A 299 14.89 3.96 16.64
C LYS A 299 13.72 3.22 17.28
N ALA A 300 13.00 2.39 16.51
CA ALA A 300 11.87 1.61 17.02
C ALA A 300 12.29 0.65 18.15
N TYR A 301 13.40 -0.07 17.95
CA TYR A 301 13.98 -0.93 18.97
C TYR A 301 14.31 -0.16 20.26
N MET A 302 14.93 1.01 20.13
CA MET A 302 15.26 1.84 21.29
C MET A 302 14.02 2.39 22.00
N GLU A 303 12.97 2.77 21.26
CA GLU A 303 11.69 3.19 21.85
C GLU A 303 11.02 2.03 22.60
N GLY A 304 11.03 0.81 22.07
CA GLY A 304 10.52 -0.38 22.74
C GLY A 304 11.28 -0.71 24.03
N ARG A 305 12.61 -0.49 24.06
CA ARG A 305 13.44 -0.66 25.28
C ARG A 305 13.12 0.33 26.40
N LEU A 306 12.46 1.44 26.09
CA LEU A 306 12.16 2.52 27.02
C LEU A 306 10.68 2.53 27.48
N ALA A 307 9.84 1.70 26.88
CA ALA A 307 8.43 1.52 27.23
C ALA A 307 8.26 0.59 28.44
#